data_AF-A0A2S4MFH7-F1
#
_entry.id   AF-A0A2S4MFH7-F1
#
_cell.length_a   1.000
_cell.length_b   1.000
_cell.length_c   1.000
_cell.angle_alpha   90.00
_cell.angle_beta   90.00
_cell.angle_gamma   90.00
#
_symmetry.space_group_name_H-M   'P 1'
#
loop_
_entity.id
_entity.type
_entity.pdbx_description
1 polymer ?
#
loop_
_entity_poly.entity_id
_entity_poly.type
_entity_poly.pdbx_seq_one_letter_code
_entity_poly.pdbx_strand_id
1 'polypeptide(L)'
;MPEADLTIHVCTVCRRVREDLAEGYDQPGLGLATALGERLAGKAGITVAAVECLAVCKRPCTVAFAANGKWTYLVGDLDAETHLDDIVGAAESYAASANGIIPWKERPIPFRKGVVARVPPLSLREPGLREQGSTS
;
A
#
# COMPACT_ATOMS: atom_id res chain seq x y z
N MET A 1 4.43 -19.00 -15.56
CA MET A 1 4.95 -18.39 -14.30
C MET A 1 3.75 -17.76 -13.63
N PRO A 2 3.45 -18.01 -12.35
CA PRO A 2 2.34 -17.28 -11.75
C PRO A 2 2.73 -15.81 -11.75
N GLU A 3 1.93 -14.98 -12.42
CA GLU A 3 2.01 -13.53 -12.29
C GLU A 3 2.04 -13.21 -10.79
N ALA A 4 2.94 -12.32 -10.38
CA ALA A 4 2.98 -11.88 -9.00
C ALA A 4 1.72 -11.03 -8.76
N ASP A 5 0.65 -11.68 -8.32
CA ASP A 5 -0.63 -11.04 -8.02
C ASP A 5 -0.41 -9.98 -6.93
N LEU A 6 -0.55 -8.72 -7.31
CA LEU A 6 -0.57 -7.60 -6.39
C LEU A 6 -1.88 -7.63 -5.61
N THR A 7 -1.78 -7.55 -4.28
CA THR A 7 -2.92 -7.18 -3.43
C THR A 7 -2.75 -5.76 -2.91
N ILE A 8 -3.76 -4.92 -3.16
CA ILE A 8 -3.92 -3.61 -2.56
C ILE A 8 -4.78 -3.76 -1.31
N HIS A 9 -4.14 -3.71 -0.14
CA HIS A 9 -4.83 -3.72 1.13
C HIS A 9 -5.26 -2.29 1.50
N VAL A 10 -6.55 -2.05 1.71
CA VAL A 10 -7.08 -0.74 2.08
C VAL A 10 -7.51 -0.76 3.54
N CYS A 11 -6.92 0.10 4.37
CA CYS A 11 -7.33 0.23 5.77
C CYS A 11 -8.69 0.93 5.84
N THR A 12 -9.67 0.30 6.47
CA THR A 12 -11.06 0.80 6.51
C THR A 12 -11.47 1.45 7.84
N VAL A 13 -10.64 1.33 8.89
CA VAL A 13 -10.96 1.88 10.22
C VAL A 13 -10.24 3.18 10.57
N CYS A 14 -9.29 3.64 9.73
CA CYS A 14 -8.63 4.93 9.95
C CYS A 14 -9.68 6.06 9.93
N ARG A 15 -9.63 6.93 10.95
CA ARG A 15 -10.50 8.10 11.08
C ARG A 15 -9.72 9.36 10.70
N ARG A 16 -10.28 10.19 9.84
CA ARG A 16 -9.77 11.54 9.56
C ARG A 16 -10.70 12.56 10.21
N VAL A 17 -10.12 13.46 11.00
CA VAL A 17 -10.87 14.49 11.74
C VAL A 17 -11.56 15.42 10.74
N ARG A 18 -12.85 15.63 10.94
CA ARG A 18 -13.75 16.42 10.09
C ARG A 18 -14.79 17.09 10.97
N GLU A 19 -14.53 18.34 11.35
CA GLU A 19 -15.39 19.12 12.24
C GLU A 19 -16.76 19.45 11.63
N ASP A 20 -16.86 19.37 10.30
CA ASP A 20 -18.10 19.57 9.55
C ASP A 20 -19.07 18.38 9.62
N LEU A 21 -18.66 17.24 10.20
CA LEU A 21 -19.50 16.05 10.36
C LEU A 21 -19.98 15.89 11.81
N ALA A 22 -21.18 15.36 11.99
CA ALA A 22 -21.78 15.16 13.32
C ALA A 22 -20.91 14.31 14.26
N GLU A 23 -20.26 13.27 13.73
CA GLU A 23 -19.37 12.38 14.48
C GLU A 23 -17.95 12.97 14.67
N GLY A 24 -17.63 14.11 14.04
CA GLY A 24 -16.31 14.74 14.09
C GLY A 24 -15.22 14.04 13.27
N TYR A 25 -15.55 12.99 12.51
CA TYR A 25 -14.61 12.28 11.63
C TYR A 25 -15.31 11.61 10.44
N ASP A 26 -14.54 11.37 9.37
CA ASP A 26 -14.88 10.42 8.32
C ASP A 26 -13.94 9.19 8.31
N GLN A 27 -14.29 8.19 7.50
CA GLN A 27 -13.51 6.97 7.28
C GLN A 27 -13.19 6.81 5.79
N PRO A 28 -12.23 7.58 5.26
CA PRO A 28 -12.02 7.70 3.81
C PRO A 28 -11.60 6.37 3.15
N GLY A 29 -11.05 5.44 3.93
CA GLY A 29 -10.68 4.11 3.47
C GLY A 29 -11.85 3.24 2.99
N LEU A 30 -13.06 3.43 3.53
CA LEU A 30 -14.25 2.72 3.05
C LEU A 30 -14.57 3.11 1.61
N GLY A 31 -14.65 4.42 1.34
CA GLY A 31 -14.90 4.93 -0.01
C GLY A 31 -13.80 4.53 -0.99
N LEU A 32 -12.53 4.61 -0.56
CA LEU A 32 -11.40 4.22 -1.40
C LEU A 32 -11.42 2.72 -1.75
N ALA A 33 -11.74 1.84 -0.80
CA ALA A 33 -11.81 0.40 -1.04
C ALA A 33 -12.86 0.06 -2.10
N THR A 34 -14.05 0.66 -2.00
CA THR A 34 -15.13 0.50 -2.99
C THR A 34 -14.69 1.02 -4.36
N ALA A 35 -14.20 2.25 -4.44
CA ALA A 35 -13.80 2.87 -5.70
C ALA A 35 -12.68 2.09 -6.40
N LEU A 36 -11.68 1.60 -5.66
CA LEU A 36 -10.63 0.74 -6.21
C LEU A 36 -11.18 -0.60 -6.68
N GLY A 37 -12.08 -1.22 -5.90
CA GLY A 37 -12.71 -2.48 -6.27
C GLY A 37 -13.48 -2.39 -7.59
N GLU A 38 -14.24 -1.32 -7.79
CA GLU A 38 -14.94 -1.04 -9.05
C GLU A 38 -13.97 -0.76 -10.20
N ARG A 39 -12.98 0.11 -9.97
CA ARG A 39 -12.01 0.54 -10.99
C ARG A 39 -11.11 -0.59 -11.49
N LEU A 40 -10.80 -1.56 -10.63
CA LEU A 40 -9.91 -2.68 -10.91
C LEU A 40 -10.67 -3.99 -11.16
N ALA A 41 -12.00 -3.95 -11.20
CA ALA A 41 -12.83 -5.12 -11.48
C ALA A 41 -12.43 -5.77 -12.81
N GLY A 42 -12.09 -7.06 -12.77
CA GLY A 42 -11.69 -7.83 -13.96
C GLY A 42 -10.26 -7.59 -14.44
N LYS A 43 -9.47 -6.75 -13.76
CA LYS A 43 -8.05 -6.58 -14.08
C LYS A 43 -7.24 -7.75 -13.54
N ALA A 44 -6.69 -8.56 -14.45
CA ALA A 44 -5.83 -9.68 -14.07
C ALA A 44 -4.60 -9.22 -13.27
N GLY A 45 -4.21 -10.00 -12.27
CA GLY A 45 -2.99 -9.76 -11.48
C GLY A 45 -3.08 -8.66 -10.42
N ILE A 46 -4.24 -8.01 -10.23
CA ILE A 46 -4.44 -7.00 -9.18
C ILE A 46 -5.74 -7.27 -8.42
N THR A 47 -5.63 -7.45 -7.12
CA THR A 47 -6.76 -7.65 -6.19
C THR A 47 -6.83 -6.49 -5.19
N VAL A 48 -8.04 -6.08 -4.83
CA VAL A 48 -8.28 -5.11 -3.76
C VAL A 48 -8.87 -5.84 -2.56
N ALA A 49 -8.29 -5.63 -1.38
CA ALA A 49 -8.75 -6.24 -0.14
C ALA A 49 -8.92 -5.18 0.94
N ALA A 50 -10.13 -5.07 1.51
CA ALA A 50 -10.31 -4.31 2.73
C ALA A 50 -9.61 -5.03 3.89
N VAL A 51 -8.92 -4.27 4.74
CA VAL A 51 -8.36 -4.74 6.00
C VAL A 51 -8.81 -3.85 7.13
N GLU A 52 -8.88 -4.43 8.33
CA GLU A 52 -9.30 -3.69 9.52
C GLU A 52 -8.30 -2.58 9.82
N CYS A 53 -7.01 -2.88 9.98
CA CYS A 53 -6.03 -1.87 10.41
C CYS A 53 -4.63 -2.08 9.80
N LEU A 54 -3.98 -0.98 9.41
CA LEU A 54 -2.56 -0.93 9.00
C LEU A 54 -1.67 -0.18 10.03
N ALA A 55 -2.22 0.20 11.18
CA ALA A 55 -1.55 0.94 12.25
C ALA A 55 -0.98 2.33 11.84
N VAL A 56 -1.50 2.93 10.77
CA VAL A 56 -1.10 4.27 10.28
C VAL A 56 -2.20 5.32 10.54
N CYS A 57 -2.90 5.21 11.68
CA CYS A 57 -4.07 6.06 11.97
C CYS A 57 -3.78 7.56 11.99
N LYS A 58 -2.51 7.98 12.17
CA LYS A 58 -2.11 9.39 12.11
C LYS A 58 -1.99 9.95 10.68
N ARG A 59 -2.09 9.09 9.65
CA ARG A 59 -1.98 9.43 8.23
C ARG A 59 -3.11 8.81 7.39
N PRO A 60 -4.39 9.07 7.70
CA PRO A 60 -5.52 8.62 6.89
C PRO A 60 -5.50 9.33 5.52
N CYS A 61 -5.91 8.74 4.40
CA CYS A 61 -6.26 7.35 4.10
C CYS A 61 -5.01 6.49 3.81
N THR A 62 -5.03 5.19 4.14
CA THR A 62 -3.84 4.33 4.04
C THR A 62 -4.09 3.07 3.21
N VAL A 63 -3.15 2.74 2.32
CA VAL A 63 -3.11 1.47 1.59
C VAL A 63 -1.76 0.76 1.77
N ALA A 64 -1.76 -0.56 1.57
CA ALA A 64 -0.54 -1.33 1.38
C ALA A 64 -0.54 -2.07 0.04
N PHE A 65 0.58 -2.03 -0.68
CA PHE A 65 0.81 -2.82 -1.89
C PHE A 65 1.72 -3.99 -1.53
N ALA A 66 1.23 -5.20 -1.67
CA ALA A 66 1.95 -6.42 -1.35
C ALA A 66 1.82 -7.46 -2.47
N ALA A 67 2.91 -8.15 -2.75
CA ALA A 67 2.94 -9.31 -3.63
C ALA A 67 4.06 -10.26 -3.18
N ASN A 68 3.94 -11.54 -3.52
CA ASN A 68 4.93 -12.52 -3.14
C ASN A 68 6.31 -12.17 -3.72
N GLY A 69 7.35 -12.26 -2.88
CA GLY A 69 8.74 -11.96 -3.29
C GLY A 69 9.04 -10.49 -3.60
N LYS A 70 8.07 -9.58 -3.45
CA LYS A 70 8.22 -8.15 -3.72
C LYS A 70 8.24 -7.31 -2.44
N TRP A 71 8.88 -6.15 -2.49
CA TRP A 71 8.85 -5.17 -1.42
C TRP A 71 7.42 -4.71 -1.17
N THR A 72 6.98 -4.68 0.08
CA THR A 72 5.67 -4.15 0.45
C THR A 72 5.76 -2.64 0.68
N TYR A 73 4.83 -1.88 0.12
CA TYR A 73 4.70 -0.44 0.37
C TYR A 73 3.53 -0.19 1.31
N LEU A 74 3.71 0.66 2.32
CA LEU A 74 2.62 1.30 3.04
C LEU A 74 2.61 2.77 2.66
N VAL A 75 1.45 3.28 2.23
CA VAL A 75 1.28 4.66 1.77
C VAL A 75 0.09 5.27 2.50
N GLY A 76 0.34 6.36 3.23
CA GLY A 76 -0.67 7.14 3.95
C GLY A 76 -0.88 8.52 3.33
N ASP A 77 -1.72 9.33 3.98
CA ASP A 77 -2.16 10.66 3.50
C ASP A 77 -2.75 10.61 2.08
N LEU A 78 -3.42 9.51 1.75
CA LEU A 78 -4.16 9.39 0.50
C LEU A 78 -5.52 10.08 0.62
N ASP A 79 -6.03 10.52 -0.51
CA ASP A 79 -7.35 11.11 -0.65
C ASP A 79 -8.17 10.21 -1.59
N ALA A 80 -9.35 9.81 -1.12
CA ALA A 80 -10.15 8.80 -1.80
C ALA A 80 -10.76 9.31 -3.12
N GLU A 81 -10.95 10.63 -3.26
CA GLU A 81 -11.59 11.23 -4.42
C GLU A 81 -10.56 11.63 -5.48
N THR A 82 -9.42 12.16 -5.06
CA THR A 82 -8.46 12.79 -5.97
C THR A 82 -7.27 11.91 -6.35
N HIS A 83 -6.92 10.90 -5.54
CA HIS A 83 -5.74 10.06 -5.79
C HIS A 83 -6.07 8.69 -6.43
N LEU A 84 -7.32 8.44 -6.85
CA LEU A 84 -7.71 7.12 -7.38
C LEU A 84 -6.86 6.70 -8.59
N ASP A 85 -6.70 7.57 -9.58
CA ASP A 85 -5.90 7.28 -10.77
C ASP A 85 -4.40 7.15 -10.46
N ASP A 86 -3.89 7.94 -9.50
CA ASP A 86 -2.52 7.81 -9.02
C ASP A 86 -2.29 6.44 -8.38
N ILE A 87 -3.22 5.95 -7.56
CA ILE A 87 -3.12 4.64 -6.91
C ILE A 87 -3.15 3.53 -7.96
N VAL A 88 -4.02 3.62 -8.96
CA VAL A 88 -4.10 2.65 -10.06
C VAL A 88 -2.81 2.63 -10.88
N GLY A 89 -2.29 3.80 -11.27
CA GLY A 89 -1.02 3.89 -12.02
C GLY A 89 0.16 3.34 -11.21
N ALA A 90 0.22 3.64 -9.91
CA ALA A 90 1.23 3.06 -9.03
C ALA A 90 1.09 1.53 -8.92
N ALA A 91 -0.13 1.01 -8.86
CA ALA A 91 -0.39 -0.43 -8.78
C ALA A 91 0.09 -1.15 -10.05
N GLU A 92 -0.13 -0.55 -11.21
CA GLU A 92 0.37 -1.06 -12.50
C GLU A 92 1.90 -1.07 -12.57
N SER A 93 2.56 0.05 -12.24
CA SER A 93 4.03 0.10 -12.18
C SER A 93 4.59 -0.88 -11.15
N TYR A 94 3.92 -1.06 -10.01
CA TYR A 94 4.31 -2.04 -9.01
C TYR A 94 4.21 -3.47 -9.54
N ALA A 95 3.08 -3.81 -10.16
CA ALA A 95 2.82 -5.13 -10.74
C ALA A 95 3.85 -5.45 -11.83
N ALA A 96 4.18 -4.48 -12.70
CA ALA A 96 5.18 -4.62 -13.75
C ALA A 96 6.62 -4.72 -13.21
N SER A 97 6.91 -4.16 -12.03
CA SER A 97 8.26 -4.21 -11.46
C SER A 97 8.62 -5.62 -10.96
N ALA A 98 9.89 -6.02 -11.17
CA ALA A 98 10.37 -7.34 -10.76
C ALA A 98 10.39 -7.53 -9.24
N ASN A 99 10.69 -6.47 -8.47
CA ASN A 99 10.89 -6.53 -7.02
C ASN A 99 9.86 -5.69 -6.24
N GLY A 100 8.85 -5.11 -6.88
CA GLY A 100 7.86 -4.24 -6.22
C GLY A 100 8.34 -2.80 -6.01
N ILE A 101 9.52 -2.41 -6.49
CA ILE A 101 10.00 -1.03 -6.34
C ILE A 101 9.61 -0.22 -7.57
N ILE A 102 8.65 0.70 -7.40
CA ILE A 102 8.24 1.64 -8.45
C ILE A 102 9.41 2.61 -8.74
N PRO A 103 9.88 2.72 -9.99
CA PRO A 103 10.92 3.67 -10.38
C PRO A 103 10.54 5.10 -10.02
N TRP A 104 11.49 5.90 -9.54
CA TRP A 104 11.20 7.26 -9.03
C TRP A 104 10.45 8.15 -10.04
N LYS A 105 10.80 8.06 -11.33
CA LYS A 105 10.18 8.82 -12.42
C LYS A 105 8.71 8.47 -12.63
N GLU A 106 8.34 7.22 -12.40
CA GLU A 106 6.98 6.69 -12.54
C GLU A 106 6.14 6.86 -11.28
N ARG A 107 6.75 7.24 -10.14
CA ARG A 107 5.99 7.44 -8.90
C ARG A 107 5.05 8.63 -9.01
N PRO A 108 3.75 8.43 -8.78
CA PRO A 108 2.80 9.51 -8.58
C PRO A 108 3.19 10.41 -7.40
N ILE A 109 2.72 11.66 -7.39
CA ILE A 109 3.02 12.63 -6.33
C ILE A 109 2.62 12.08 -4.94
N PRO A 110 1.44 11.47 -4.74
CA PRO A 110 1.06 10.90 -3.46
C PRO A 110 2.03 9.82 -2.98
N PHE A 111 2.60 9.03 -3.90
CA PHE A 111 3.58 7.97 -3.57
C PHE A 111 5.00 8.50 -3.33
N ARG A 112 5.31 9.74 -3.67
CA ARG A 112 6.61 10.35 -3.32
C ARG A 112 6.65 10.86 -1.90
N LYS A 113 5.52 11.35 -1.38
CA LYS A 113 5.39 11.95 -0.03
C LYS A 113 4.68 11.03 0.97
N GLY A 114 3.82 10.14 0.48
CA GLY A 114 2.92 9.31 1.28
C GLY A 114 3.54 8.04 1.84
N VAL A 115 4.72 7.61 1.37
CA VAL A 115 5.32 6.35 1.83
C VAL A 115 5.61 6.43 3.33
N VAL A 116 4.95 5.55 4.08
CA VAL A 116 5.14 5.36 5.53
C VAL A 116 6.28 4.38 5.74
N ALA A 117 6.27 3.29 5.00
CA ALA A 117 7.25 2.22 5.12
C ALA A 117 7.44 1.50 3.79
N ARG A 118 8.62 0.90 3.65
CA ARG A 118 8.89 -0.11 2.64
C ARG A 118 9.47 -1.33 3.34
N VAL A 119 8.75 -2.43 3.30
CA VAL A 119 9.08 -3.65 4.05
C VAL A 119 9.64 -4.68 3.09
N PRO A 120 10.80 -5.31 3.39
CA PRO A 120 11.37 -6.33 2.52
C PRO A 120 10.46 -7.56 2.44
N PRO A 121 10.44 -8.29 1.31
CA PRO A 121 9.76 -9.57 1.24
C PRO A 121 10.40 -10.57 2.21
N LEU A 122 9.61 -11.55 2.65
CA LEU A 122 10.10 -12.61 3.54
C LEU A 122 11.21 -13.47 2.92
N SER A 123 11.30 -13.53 1.59
CA SER A 123 12.40 -14.20 0.88
C SER A 123 13.76 -13.55 1.12
N LEU A 124 13.81 -12.28 1.56
CA LEU A 124 15.05 -11.61 1.98
C LEU A 124 15.45 -11.93 3.43
N ARG A 125 14.75 -12.82 4.14
CA ARG A 125 15.24 -13.36 5.40
C ARG A 125 16.50 -14.20 5.14
N GLU A 126 17.67 -13.57 5.24
CA GLU A 126 18.91 -14.31 5.38
C GLU A 126 18.88 -15.12 6.69
N PRO A 127 19.41 -16.35 6.72
CA PRO A 127 19.58 -17.09 7.97
C PRO A 127 20.70 -16.47 8.81
N GLY A 128 20.35 -15.40 9.53
CA GLY A 128 21.09 -14.87 10.67
C GLY A 128 22.43 -14.20 10.32
N LEU A 129 22.55 -12.94 10.69
CA LEU A 129 23.82 -12.38 11.14
C LEU A 129 24.33 -13.28 12.28
N ARG A 130 25.04 -14.37 11.95
CA ARG A 130 25.81 -15.13 12.94
C ARG A 130 26.85 -14.17 13.45
N GLU A 131 26.73 -13.79 14.73
CA GLU A 131 27.80 -13.14 15.47
C GLU A 131 29.07 -13.96 15.20
N GLN A 132 30.01 -13.39 14.44
CA GLN A 132 31.31 -14.00 14.27
C GLN A 132 31.92 -14.05 15.66
N GLY A 133 32.02 -15.27 16.21
CA GLY A 133 32.57 -15.51 17.53
C GLY A 133 33.89 -14.77 17.69
N SER A 134 33.95 -13.95 18.74
CA SER A 134 35.19 -13.44 19.29
C SER A 134 36.10 -14.63 19.57
N THR A 135 37.05 -14.85 18.69
CA THR A 135 38.22 -15.68 18.97
C THR A 135 39.31 -14.70 19.36
N SER A 136 39.48 -14.47 20.66
CA SER A 136 40.67 -13.86 21.26
C SER A 136 40.74 -14.26 22.72
#